data_AF-A0A9D5SFS3-F1
#
_entry.id   AF-A0A9D5SFS3-F1
#
_cell.length_a   1.000
_cell.length_b   1.000
_cell.length_c   1.000
_cell.angle_alpha   90.00
_cell.angle_beta   90.00
_cell.angle_gamma   90.00
#
_symmetry.space_group_name_H-M   'P 1'
#
loop_
_entity.id
_entity.type
_entity.pdbx_description
1 polymer ?
#
loop_
_entity_poly.entity_id
_entity_poly.type
_entity_poly.pdbx_seq_one_letter_code
_entity_poly.pdbx_strand_id
1 'polypeptide(L)'
;MFGIGRLVGAGFCQELSFKTTALNEDKATVVKFDVDKIESYLKDENCHDSASVVIDNSTTVEYVSADMSEHYFEVVLKNVKSGLAPNLLSQSDVVNYLNEVAPVECQSQFNNVLIYANQKKYPEFYDSHNALGKVQIIVNGTRIQKQYGLKVTGTGDEIQSIEYFSLDSNKCGNLGWGWFALTKFSAQIPPKDKLAGIRLRIHNIEIGDAHLLSGKPYWQEERGNDYFYGEIHVTNPSILPNSARDGLAPTQEKNELELSIKDIFSKLTRLYNKASKARGAIKKIDEGFEEIKKNGVTPKAKDLIDNKGKDAFNKLFRNEPFTPAIVMLNLFKQDMDEALKRLDEVNPGKNPSERVVNPTTSPTQPAFIQTTETRVVDKPQETSSWMPRTEQAPDPVVSDSSKINMSEQPLFPPQQQVNTEIELPESRPLTASQPVDVLTPLLDKLDKSEVWLIRRIFHTLTEYCPQNERDLKLIDNLKKLIVKDLINE
;
A
#
# COMPACT_ATOMS: atom_id res chain seq x y z
N MET A 1 -19.08 11.83 -24.65
CA MET A 1 -18.09 11.22 -23.73
C MET A 1 -18.82 10.21 -22.86
N PHE A 2 -18.34 8.98 -22.73
CA PHE A 2 -19.12 7.87 -22.16
C PHE A 2 -19.14 7.84 -20.61
N GLY A 3 -19.78 8.84 -20.00
CA GLY A 3 -20.09 8.86 -18.57
C GLY A 3 -18.88 8.78 -17.64
N ILE A 4 -19.07 8.08 -16.50
CA ILE A 4 -18.08 7.87 -15.44
C ILE A 4 -18.09 6.38 -15.05
N GLY A 5 -16.96 5.84 -14.61
CA GLY A 5 -16.86 4.45 -14.15
C GLY A 5 -16.94 3.43 -15.29
N ARG A 6 -17.66 2.32 -15.07
CA ARG A 6 -17.67 1.15 -15.99
C ARG A 6 -18.09 1.45 -17.44
N LEU A 7 -18.87 2.52 -17.67
CA LEU A 7 -19.29 2.92 -19.02
C LEU A 7 -18.17 3.60 -19.83
N VAL A 8 -17.11 4.10 -19.17
CA VAL A 8 -15.97 4.74 -19.86
C VAL A 8 -15.28 3.76 -20.83
N GLY A 9 -15.34 2.45 -20.55
CA GLY A 9 -14.83 1.39 -21.42
C GLY A 9 -15.46 1.37 -22.82
N ALA A 10 -16.68 1.92 -22.99
CA ALA A 10 -17.34 2.01 -24.29
C ALA A 10 -16.48 2.79 -25.30
N GLY A 11 -15.83 3.89 -24.89
CA GLY A 11 -15.00 4.72 -25.77
C GLY A 11 -13.78 4.01 -26.39
N PHE A 12 -13.52 2.76 -26.02
CA PHE A 12 -12.39 1.95 -26.48
C PHE A 12 -12.79 0.66 -27.19
N CYS A 13 -14.08 0.40 -27.45
CA CYS A 13 -14.56 -0.85 -28.07
C CYS A 13 -15.74 -0.61 -29.04
N GLN A 14 -16.17 -1.64 -29.77
CA GLN A 14 -17.37 -1.58 -30.63
C GLN A 14 -18.64 -2.03 -29.89
N GLU A 15 -18.49 -2.96 -28.94
CA GLU A 15 -19.57 -3.46 -28.09
C GLU A 15 -19.03 -3.60 -26.67
N LEU A 16 -19.73 -3.00 -25.71
CA LEU A 16 -19.46 -3.14 -24.27
C LEU A 16 -20.55 -4.00 -23.65
N SER A 17 -20.22 -5.11 -23.00
CA SER A 17 -21.20 -5.92 -22.29
C SER A 17 -20.88 -6.10 -20.82
N PHE A 18 -21.92 -6.02 -19.98
CA PHE A 18 -21.90 -6.42 -18.58
C PHE A 18 -22.71 -7.71 -18.44
N LYS A 19 -22.16 -8.73 -17.77
CA LYS A 19 -22.87 -9.96 -17.42
C LYS A 19 -22.79 -10.14 -15.91
N THR A 20 -23.93 -10.37 -15.26
CA THR A 20 -24.00 -10.44 -13.79
C THR A 20 -24.98 -11.49 -13.32
N THR A 21 -24.65 -12.17 -12.22
CA THR A 21 -25.57 -13.05 -11.48
C THR A 21 -25.21 -12.99 -9.99
N ALA A 22 -26.21 -13.09 -9.13
CA ALA A 22 -26.07 -13.13 -7.68
C ALA A 22 -26.41 -14.51 -7.12
N LEU A 23 -25.90 -14.80 -5.92
CA LEU A 23 -26.16 -16.06 -5.23
C LEU A 23 -27.68 -16.29 -5.06
N ASN A 24 -28.14 -17.47 -5.47
CA ASN A 24 -29.54 -17.90 -5.58
C ASN A 24 -30.34 -17.33 -6.78
N GLU A 25 -29.71 -16.70 -7.78
CA GLU A 25 -30.35 -16.44 -9.08
C GLU A 25 -30.18 -17.64 -10.03
N ASP A 26 -31.24 -18.04 -10.74
CA ASP A 26 -31.24 -19.10 -11.75
C ASP A 26 -30.76 -18.63 -13.15
N LYS A 27 -30.35 -17.36 -13.22
CA LYS A 27 -30.09 -16.61 -14.45
C LYS A 27 -29.04 -15.53 -14.24
N ALA A 28 -28.20 -15.34 -15.25
CA ALA A 28 -27.39 -14.15 -15.40
C ALA A 28 -28.09 -13.13 -16.29
N THR A 29 -28.08 -11.87 -15.87
CA THR A 29 -28.50 -10.74 -16.71
C THR A 29 -27.31 -10.29 -17.56
N VAL A 30 -27.50 -10.23 -18.88
CA VAL A 30 -26.52 -9.73 -19.84
C VAL A 30 -27.05 -8.42 -20.43
N VAL A 31 -26.30 -7.33 -20.27
CA VAL A 31 -26.59 -6.03 -20.87
C VAL A 31 -25.48 -5.68 -21.85
N LYS A 32 -25.80 -5.51 -23.14
CA LYS A 32 -24.82 -5.16 -24.20
C LYS A 32 -25.17 -3.81 -24.81
N PHE A 33 -24.17 -2.95 -24.95
CA PHE A 33 -24.26 -1.64 -25.57
C PHE A 33 -23.53 -1.68 -26.93
N ASP A 34 -24.24 -1.39 -28.01
CA ASP A 34 -23.68 -1.18 -29.34
C ASP A 34 -23.06 0.22 -29.40
N VAL A 35 -21.74 0.29 -29.21
CA VAL A 35 -21.01 1.56 -29.13
C VAL A 35 -20.95 2.23 -30.49
N ASP A 36 -20.76 1.46 -31.57
CA ASP A 36 -20.64 2.02 -32.92
C ASP A 36 -21.97 2.59 -33.39
N LYS A 37 -23.11 2.00 -32.99
CA LYS A 37 -24.45 2.58 -33.18
C LYS A 37 -24.65 3.86 -32.37
N ILE A 38 -24.29 3.89 -31.08
CA ILE A 38 -24.35 5.12 -30.26
C ILE A 38 -23.46 6.22 -30.88
N GLU A 39 -22.26 5.87 -31.34
CA GLU A 39 -21.38 6.79 -32.07
C GLU A 39 -21.98 7.27 -33.39
N SER A 40 -22.81 6.49 -34.07
CA SER A 40 -23.48 6.92 -35.31
C SER A 40 -24.55 7.99 -35.04
N TYR A 41 -25.40 7.80 -34.02
CA TYR A 41 -26.37 8.82 -33.59
C TYR A 41 -25.67 10.13 -33.16
N LEU A 42 -24.54 10.02 -32.46
CA LEU A 42 -23.74 11.17 -32.04
C LEU A 42 -22.98 11.90 -33.16
N LYS A 43 -22.99 11.36 -34.40
CA LYS A 43 -22.34 11.94 -35.59
C LYS A 43 -23.32 12.45 -36.64
N ASP A 44 -24.62 12.14 -36.51
CA ASP A 44 -25.65 12.68 -37.39
C ASP A 44 -26.17 14.02 -36.88
N GLU A 45 -25.89 15.10 -37.60
CA GLU A 45 -26.34 16.46 -37.28
C GLU A 45 -27.88 16.60 -37.31
N ASN A 46 -28.59 15.65 -37.92
CA ASN A 46 -30.05 15.58 -37.98
C ASN A 46 -30.66 14.74 -36.85
N CYS A 47 -29.84 14.08 -36.02
CA CYS A 47 -30.31 13.30 -34.89
C CYS A 47 -30.90 14.22 -33.81
N HIS A 48 -32.23 14.24 -33.70
CA HIS A 48 -32.96 14.93 -32.64
C HIS A 48 -33.54 13.97 -31.58
N ASP A 49 -33.14 12.69 -31.63
CA ASP A 49 -33.50 11.70 -30.63
C ASP A 49 -32.94 12.06 -29.25
N SER A 50 -33.73 11.82 -28.21
CA SER A 50 -33.27 11.98 -26.83
C SER A 50 -32.21 10.94 -26.46
N ALA A 51 -31.34 11.27 -25.50
CA ALA A 51 -30.31 10.35 -25.03
C ALA A 51 -30.89 9.00 -24.55
N SER A 52 -32.10 8.99 -23.97
CA SER A 52 -32.81 7.75 -23.62
C SER A 52 -33.11 6.91 -24.86
N VAL A 53 -33.71 7.50 -25.89
CA VAL A 53 -34.04 6.81 -27.16
C VAL A 53 -32.79 6.24 -27.84
N VAL A 54 -31.68 7.00 -27.85
CA VAL A 54 -30.40 6.51 -28.39
C VAL A 54 -29.85 5.32 -27.60
N ILE A 55 -29.95 5.34 -26.27
CA ILE A 55 -29.53 4.24 -25.40
C ILE A 55 -30.47 3.02 -25.56
N ASP A 56 -31.78 3.20 -25.51
CA ASP A 56 -32.78 2.13 -25.64
C ASP A 56 -32.66 1.44 -27.01
N ASN A 57 -32.49 2.21 -28.10
CA ASN A 57 -32.28 1.67 -29.44
C ASN A 57 -30.92 0.95 -29.61
N SER A 58 -29.95 1.19 -28.72
CA SER A 58 -28.57 0.68 -28.85
C SER A 58 -28.14 -0.23 -27.70
N THR A 59 -29.09 -0.62 -26.83
CA THR A 59 -28.86 -1.52 -25.69
C THR A 59 -29.71 -2.76 -25.85
N THR A 60 -29.13 -3.93 -25.60
CA THR A 60 -29.86 -5.20 -25.51
C THR A 60 -29.76 -5.74 -24.09
N VAL A 61 -30.87 -6.27 -23.57
CA VAL A 61 -30.94 -6.95 -22.27
C VAL A 61 -31.41 -8.38 -22.53
N GLU A 62 -30.58 -9.34 -22.16
CA GLU A 62 -30.81 -10.77 -22.31
C GLU A 62 -30.69 -11.46 -20.96
N TYR A 63 -31.43 -12.55 -20.78
CA TYR A 63 -31.28 -13.44 -19.62
C TYR A 63 -30.79 -14.78 -20.12
N VAL A 64 -29.70 -15.28 -19.55
CA VAL A 64 -29.16 -16.63 -19.80
C VAL A 64 -29.20 -17.42 -18.51
N SER A 65 -29.40 -18.75 -18.57
CA SER A 65 -29.37 -19.58 -17.36
C SER A 65 -27.99 -19.51 -16.69
N ALA A 66 -27.97 -19.47 -15.36
CA ALA A 66 -26.78 -19.51 -14.52
C ALA A 66 -26.99 -20.55 -13.41
N ASP A 67 -25.89 -21.01 -12.80
CA ASP A 67 -25.97 -21.87 -11.62
C ASP A 67 -26.22 -21.01 -10.37
N MET A 68 -27.17 -21.41 -9.52
CA MET A 68 -27.56 -20.66 -8.33
C MET A 68 -26.43 -20.48 -7.29
N SER A 69 -25.33 -21.21 -7.42
CA SER A 69 -24.10 -21.04 -6.62
C SER A 69 -23.11 -20.02 -7.19
N GLU A 70 -23.29 -19.58 -8.45
CA GLU A 70 -22.45 -18.54 -9.05
C GLU A 70 -22.75 -17.15 -8.47
N HIS A 71 -21.72 -16.31 -8.39
CA HIS A 71 -21.84 -14.90 -8.06
C HIS A 71 -20.68 -14.12 -8.68
N TYR A 72 -20.96 -13.31 -9.71
CA TYR A 72 -19.94 -12.53 -10.42
C TYR A 72 -20.53 -11.31 -11.13
N PHE A 73 -19.63 -10.36 -11.44
CA PHE A 73 -19.86 -9.26 -12.36
C PHE A 73 -18.73 -9.24 -13.40
N GLU A 74 -19.04 -9.64 -14.62
CA GLU A 74 -18.13 -9.70 -15.77
C GLU A 74 -18.31 -8.47 -16.67
N VAL A 75 -17.20 -7.96 -17.21
CA VAL A 75 -17.18 -6.85 -18.17
C VAL A 75 -16.35 -7.27 -19.38
N VAL A 76 -16.93 -7.18 -20.58
CA VAL A 76 -16.25 -7.49 -21.83
C VAL A 76 -16.25 -6.25 -22.73
N LEU A 77 -15.06 -5.82 -23.16
CA LEU A 77 -14.84 -4.82 -24.19
C LEU A 77 -14.55 -5.58 -25.50
N LYS A 78 -15.56 -5.74 -26.35
CA LYS A 78 -15.49 -6.55 -27.57
C LYS A 78 -15.03 -5.69 -28.74
N ASN A 79 -14.10 -6.25 -29.52
CA ASN A 79 -13.41 -5.56 -30.62
C ASN A 79 -12.81 -4.21 -30.15
N VAL A 80 -11.84 -4.29 -29.24
CA VAL A 80 -11.12 -3.11 -28.73
C VAL A 80 -10.51 -2.31 -29.89
N LYS A 81 -10.79 -1.00 -29.91
CA LYS A 81 -10.34 -0.03 -30.91
C LYS A 81 -8.84 0.21 -30.73
N SER A 82 -8.02 -0.70 -31.26
CA SER A 82 -6.56 -0.78 -31.03
C SER A 82 -5.79 0.50 -31.39
N GLY A 83 -6.26 1.27 -32.37
CA GLY A 83 -5.69 2.58 -32.71
C GLY A 83 -5.98 3.71 -31.71
N LEU A 84 -6.92 3.51 -30.77
CA LEU A 84 -7.25 4.45 -29.69
C LEU A 84 -6.70 4.01 -28.33
N ALA A 85 -6.65 2.70 -28.07
CA ALA A 85 -6.25 2.15 -26.77
C ALA A 85 -5.35 0.91 -26.89
N PRO A 86 -4.15 1.01 -27.51
CA PRO A 86 -3.25 -0.13 -27.68
C PRO A 86 -2.81 -0.72 -26.33
N ASN A 87 -2.65 0.11 -25.29
CA ASN A 87 -2.25 -0.30 -23.95
C ASN A 87 -3.23 -1.28 -23.29
N LEU A 88 -4.53 -1.25 -23.66
CA LEU A 88 -5.52 -2.22 -23.14
C LEU A 88 -5.33 -3.64 -23.69
N LEU A 89 -4.63 -3.77 -24.82
CA LEU A 89 -4.27 -5.06 -25.44
C LEU A 89 -2.85 -5.52 -25.04
N SER A 90 -2.14 -4.71 -24.25
CA SER A 90 -0.77 -4.97 -23.79
C SER A 90 -0.79 -5.50 -22.36
N GLN A 91 -0.55 -6.80 -22.19
CA GLN A 91 -0.51 -7.41 -20.85
C GLN A 91 0.52 -6.73 -19.94
N SER A 92 1.69 -6.32 -20.48
CA SER A 92 2.70 -5.60 -19.70
C SER A 92 2.19 -4.26 -19.18
N ASP A 93 1.50 -3.47 -20.00
CA ASP A 93 1.04 -2.14 -19.59
C ASP A 93 -0.13 -2.22 -18.60
N VAL A 94 -1.04 -3.19 -18.79
CA VAL A 94 -2.11 -3.50 -17.83
C VAL A 94 -1.54 -3.97 -16.49
N VAL A 95 -0.56 -4.89 -16.50
CA VAL A 95 0.10 -5.38 -15.27
C VAL A 95 0.84 -4.26 -14.55
N ASN A 96 1.60 -3.42 -15.28
CA ASN A 96 2.32 -2.29 -14.71
C ASN A 96 1.36 -1.27 -14.05
N TYR A 97 0.31 -0.85 -14.77
CA TYR A 97 -0.69 0.07 -14.26
C TYR A 97 -1.41 -0.46 -13.01
N LEU A 98 -1.80 -1.74 -13.00
CA LEU A 98 -2.49 -2.35 -11.86
C LEU A 98 -1.58 -2.60 -10.65
N ASN A 99 -0.29 -2.90 -10.87
CA ASN A 99 0.70 -2.99 -9.79
C ASN A 99 0.88 -1.67 -9.02
N GLU A 100 0.63 -0.54 -9.69
CA GLU A 100 0.68 0.80 -9.11
C GLU A 100 -0.67 1.20 -8.48
N VAL A 101 -1.72 1.30 -9.29
CA VAL A 101 -2.97 1.97 -8.93
C VAL A 101 -3.90 1.12 -8.06
N ALA A 102 -3.90 -0.20 -8.22
CA ALA A 102 -4.94 -1.05 -7.67
C ALA A 102 -4.84 -1.24 -6.14
N PRO A 103 -5.96 -1.57 -5.46
CA PRO A 103 -5.98 -1.82 -4.02
C PRO A 103 -5.51 -3.25 -3.73
N VAL A 104 -4.25 -3.55 -4.10
CA VAL A 104 -3.59 -4.84 -3.91
C VAL A 104 -2.61 -4.80 -2.73
N GLU A 105 -2.16 -5.97 -2.29
CA GLU A 105 -1.11 -6.09 -1.29
C GLU A 105 0.28 -5.82 -1.89
N CYS A 106 1.24 -5.34 -1.09
CA CYS A 106 2.65 -5.36 -1.48
C CYS A 106 3.17 -6.81 -1.56
N GLN A 107 4.31 -6.99 -2.24
CA GLN A 107 5.03 -8.27 -2.20
C GLN A 107 5.35 -8.70 -0.76
N SER A 108 5.29 -10.02 -0.51
CA SER A 108 5.46 -10.59 0.84
C SER A 108 6.81 -10.25 1.49
N GLN A 109 7.89 -10.06 0.71
CA GLN A 109 9.19 -9.64 1.23
C GLN A 109 9.11 -8.24 1.87
N PHE A 110 8.45 -7.29 1.22
CA PHE A 110 8.26 -5.93 1.73
C PHE A 110 7.34 -5.92 2.97
N ASN A 111 6.23 -6.66 2.92
CA ASN A 111 5.34 -6.78 4.09
C ASN A 111 6.07 -7.36 5.31
N ASN A 112 6.81 -8.46 5.13
CA ASN A 112 7.44 -9.18 6.22
C ASN A 112 8.65 -8.43 6.83
N VAL A 113 9.50 -7.82 5.99
CA VAL A 113 10.74 -7.17 6.44
C VAL A 113 10.51 -5.72 6.87
N LEU A 114 9.58 -5.01 6.24
CA LEU A 114 9.42 -3.56 6.42
C LEU A 114 8.09 -3.18 7.11
N ILE A 115 6.93 -3.64 6.63
CA ILE A 115 5.63 -3.27 7.23
C ILE A 115 5.46 -3.88 8.62
N TYR A 116 5.47 -5.22 8.75
CA TYR A 116 5.23 -5.90 10.03
C TYR A 116 6.33 -5.61 11.07
N ALA A 117 7.55 -5.29 10.62
CA ALA A 117 8.62 -4.84 11.51
C ALA A 117 8.34 -3.46 12.11
N ASN A 118 7.93 -2.49 11.28
CA ASN A 118 7.70 -1.11 11.73
C ASN A 118 6.32 -0.90 12.38
N GLN A 119 5.32 -1.75 12.12
CA GLN A 119 4.08 -1.76 12.92
C GLN A 119 4.32 -2.01 14.42
N LYS A 120 5.41 -2.70 14.81
CA LYS A 120 5.78 -2.85 16.23
C LYS A 120 6.41 -1.58 16.84
N LYS A 121 6.98 -0.71 15.99
CA LYS A 121 7.50 0.60 16.35
C LYS A 121 6.39 1.66 16.39
N TYR A 122 5.32 1.43 15.62
CA TYR A 122 4.18 2.32 15.39
C TYR A 122 2.83 1.58 15.53
N PRO A 123 2.52 1.02 16.72
CA PRO A 123 1.32 0.18 16.93
C PRO A 123 0.00 0.92 16.63
N GLU A 124 -0.02 2.24 16.76
CA GLU A 124 -1.18 3.10 16.47
C GLU A 124 -1.60 3.12 14.99
N PHE A 125 -0.76 2.63 14.07
CA PHE A 125 -1.10 2.45 12.64
C PHE A 125 -1.40 0.98 12.27
N TYR A 126 -1.41 0.04 13.22
CA TYR A 126 -1.71 -1.36 12.96
C TYR A 126 -3.11 -1.56 12.39
N ASP A 127 -4.13 -1.06 13.08
CA ASP A 127 -5.53 -1.15 12.64
C ASP A 127 -5.76 -0.36 11.34
N SER A 128 -5.14 0.81 11.22
CA SER A 128 -5.15 1.64 10.01
C SER A 128 -4.66 0.88 8.76
N HIS A 129 -3.65 0.01 8.91
CA HIS A 129 -3.12 -0.81 7.83
C HIS A 129 -3.95 -2.10 7.57
N ASN A 130 -4.64 -2.61 8.59
CA ASN A 130 -5.53 -3.76 8.48
C ASN A 130 -6.88 -3.39 7.84
N ALA A 131 -7.38 -2.17 8.11
CA ALA A 131 -8.57 -1.59 7.50
C ALA A 131 -8.40 -1.22 6.01
N LEU A 132 -7.19 -1.32 5.44
CA LEU A 132 -6.97 -1.12 4.01
C LEU A 132 -7.66 -2.22 3.19
N GLY A 133 -8.63 -1.82 2.38
CA GLY A 133 -9.24 -2.67 1.36
C GLY A 133 -8.18 -3.31 0.47
N LYS A 134 -8.23 -4.64 0.35
CA LYS A 134 -7.31 -5.47 -0.41
C LYS A 134 -8.12 -6.43 -1.27
N VAL A 135 -7.83 -6.48 -2.56
CA VAL A 135 -8.46 -7.43 -3.51
C VAL A 135 -7.39 -8.25 -4.22
N GLN A 136 -7.73 -9.49 -4.57
CA GLN A 136 -6.88 -10.32 -5.42
C GLN A 136 -7.19 -10.02 -6.89
N ILE A 137 -6.17 -9.58 -7.64
CA ILE A 137 -6.26 -9.38 -9.08
C ILE A 137 -5.29 -10.34 -9.77
N ILE A 138 -5.75 -10.99 -10.84
CA ILE A 138 -4.98 -11.91 -11.66
C ILE A 138 -5.15 -11.47 -13.12
N VAL A 139 -4.05 -11.29 -13.85
CA VAL A 139 -4.04 -10.96 -15.28
C VAL A 139 -3.30 -12.07 -16.02
N ASN A 140 -4.03 -12.85 -16.83
CA ASN A 140 -3.51 -14.02 -17.58
C ASN A 140 -2.67 -14.98 -16.69
N GLY A 141 -3.16 -15.29 -15.49
CA GLY A 141 -2.48 -16.13 -14.50
C GLY A 141 -1.51 -15.40 -13.57
N THR A 142 -1.02 -14.21 -13.92
CA THR A 142 -0.11 -13.41 -13.08
C THR A 142 -0.87 -12.67 -11.99
N ARG A 143 -0.56 -12.94 -10.71
CA ARG A 143 -1.09 -12.17 -9.56
C ARG A 143 -0.46 -10.77 -9.52
N ILE A 144 -1.31 -9.74 -9.39
CA ILE A 144 -0.90 -8.34 -9.24
C ILE A 144 -0.57 -8.04 -7.76
N GLN A 145 0.51 -7.30 -7.50
CA GLN A 145 0.95 -6.86 -6.17
C GLN A 145 1.72 -5.52 -6.27
N LYS A 146 1.73 -4.70 -5.21
CA LYS A 146 2.60 -3.50 -5.20
C LYS A 146 4.07 -3.92 -5.17
N GLN A 147 4.86 -3.41 -6.12
CA GLN A 147 6.20 -3.90 -6.42
C GLN A 147 7.32 -3.25 -5.59
N TYR A 148 7.01 -2.66 -4.43
CA TYR A 148 8.01 -2.04 -3.55
C TYR A 148 9.05 -3.08 -3.08
N GLY A 149 10.32 -2.87 -3.42
CA GLY A 149 11.43 -3.71 -2.98
C GLY A 149 12.08 -3.23 -1.67
N LEU A 150 13.07 -3.99 -1.16
CA LEU A 150 13.86 -3.59 0.02
C LEU A 150 14.94 -2.53 -0.29
N LYS A 151 15.18 -2.26 -1.57
CA LYS A 151 16.04 -1.17 -2.06
C LYS A 151 15.27 -0.32 -3.05
N VAL A 152 15.59 0.97 -3.10
CA VAL A 152 15.03 1.90 -4.08
C VAL A 152 15.69 1.68 -5.44
N THR A 153 14.87 1.51 -6.47
CA THR A 153 15.35 1.23 -7.83
C THR A 153 16.07 2.45 -8.42
N GLY A 154 17.18 2.22 -9.10
CA GLY A 154 17.96 3.27 -9.76
C GLY A 154 18.88 4.08 -8.83
N THR A 155 18.56 4.29 -7.56
CA THR A 155 19.54 4.81 -6.56
C THR A 155 20.33 3.68 -5.92
N GLY A 156 19.71 2.52 -5.69
CA GLY A 156 20.29 1.38 -4.96
C GLY A 156 20.29 1.54 -3.44
N ASP A 157 19.72 2.63 -2.90
CA ASP A 157 19.65 2.87 -1.46
C ASP A 157 18.78 1.82 -0.76
N GLU A 158 19.29 1.26 0.34
CA GLU A 158 18.54 0.32 1.19
C GLU A 158 17.52 1.05 2.07
N ILE A 159 16.29 0.53 2.09
CA ILE A 159 15.22 1.03 2.97
C ILE A 159 15.51 0.52 4.39
N GLN A 160 15.80 1.45 5.30
CA GLN A 160 16.16 1.16 6.68
C GLN A 160 14.92 0.89 7.54
N SER A 161 13.85 1.63 7.27
CA SER A 161 12.58 1.55 7.98
C SER A 161 11.44 2.18 7.18
N ILE A 162 10.21 1.90 7.61
CA ILE A 162 9.01 2.62 7.19
C ILE A 162 8.63 3.57 8.33
N GLU A 163 8.58 4.86 8.04
CA GLU A 163 8.22 5.90 9.01
C GLU A 163 6.78 6.34 8.72
N TYR A 164 5.89 6.15 9.70
CA TYR A 164 4.47 6.49 9.61
C TYR A 164 4.21 7.92 10.10
N PHE A 165 3.10 8.52 9.63
CA PHE A 165 2.63 9.82 10.08
C PHE A 165 1.10 9.92 9.97
N SER A 166 0.49 10.62 10.93
CA SER A 166 -0.93 11.00 10.85
C SER A 166 -1.10 12.28 10.04
N LEU A 167 -2.28 12.46 9.44
CA LEU A 167 -2.71 13.71 8.82
C LEU A 167 -4.00 14.15 9.51
N ASP A 168 -3.87 15.09 10.43
CA ASP A 168 -4.96 15.59 11.27
C ASP A 168 -5.17 17.10 11.09
N SER A 169 -6.34 17.59 11.45
CA SER A 169 -6.69 19.02 11.54
C SER A 169 -7.51 19.32 12.79
N ASN A 170 -7.20 20.44 13.44
CA ASN A 170 -7.95 20.99 14.58
C ASN A 170 -9.41 21.37 14.23
N LYS A 171 -9.79 21.41 12.95
CA LYS A 171 -11.15 21.73 12.48
C LYS A 171 -11.93 20.51 12.03
N CYS A 172 -11.24 19.53 11.44
CA CYS A 172 -11.84 18.44 10.67
C CYS A 172 -11.48 17.04 11.22
N GLY A 173 -10.76 16.96 12.33
CA GLY A 173 -10.35 15.70 12.96
C GLY A 173 -9.26 14.98 12.16
N ASN A 174 -9.28 13.65 12.19
CA ASN A 174 -8.41 12.84 11.34
C ASN A 174 -8.83 12.96 9.87
N LEU A 175 -7.85 13.17 8.99
CA LEU A 175 -8.01 13.32 7.55
C LEU A 175 -7.50 12.09 6.80
N GLY A 176 -6.41 11.51 7.34
CA GLY A 176 -5.72 10.37 6.78
C GLY A 176 -4.54 9.96 7.65
N TRP A 177 -3.74 9.06 7.09
CA TRP A 177 -2.42 8.71 7.56
C TRP A 177 -1.52 8.43 6.35
N GLY A 178 -0.23 8.29 6.55
CA GLY A 178 0.69 7.90 5.50
C GLY A 178 1.95 7.25 6.03
N TRP A 179 2.78 6.81 5.08
CA TRP A 179 4.09 6.23 5.35
C TRP A 179 5.09 6.63 4.26
N PHE A 180 6.36 6.70 4.61
CA PHE A 180 7.45 6.83 3.65
C PHE A 180 8.62 5.88 3.97
N ALA A 181 9.33 5.47 2.94
CA ALA A 181 10.56 4.68 3.06
C ALA A 181 11.72 5.58 3.51
N LEU A 182 12.31 5.27 4.67
CA LEU A 182 13.51 5.95 5.14
C LEU A 182 14.76 5.32 4.52
N THR A 183 15.54 6.13 3.81
CA THR A 183 16.74 5.70 3.09
C THR A 183 17.91 6.62 3.39
N LYS A 184 19.04 6.38 2.71
CA LYS A 184 20.21 7.27 2.69
C LYS A 184 20.00 8.51 1.79
N PHE A 185 18.97 8.51 0.92
CA PHE A 185 18.67 9.58 -0.05
C PHE A 185 19.92 9.99 -0.86
N SER A 186 20.71 9.03 -1.32
CA SER A 186 22.03 9.25 -1.95
C SER A 186 21.94 10.04 -3.25
N ALA A 187 20.84 9.88 -3.97
CA ALA A 187 20.42 10.68 -5.13
C ALA A 187 18.89 10.86 -5.14
N GLN A 188 18.41 11.67 -6.09
CA GLN A 188 17.01 11.65 -6.50
C GLN A 188 16.72 10.31 -7.20
N ILE A 189 15.52 9.76 -7.03
CA ILE A 189 15.06 8.55 -7.71
C ILE A 189 14.84 8.89 -9.20
N PRO A 190 15.43 8.14 -10.14
CA PRO A 190 15.36 8.48 -11.56
C PRO A 190 13.99 8.12 -12.16
N PRO A 191 13.37 8.93 -13.05
CA PRO A 191 12.01 8.71 -13.62
C PRO A 191 11.74 7.40 -14.39
N LYS A 192 12.76 6.54 -14.54
CA LYS A 192 12.63 5.15 -15.01
C LYS A 192 12.02 4.23 -13.94
N ASP A 193 12.22 4.55 -12.66
CA ASP A 193 11.59 3.87 -11.55
C ASP A 193 10.21 4.50 -11.34
N LYS A 194 9.16 3.71 -11.60
CA LYS A 194 7.79 4.19 -11.46
C LYS A 194 7.38 4.35 -10.01
N LEU A 195 7.96 3.62 -9.07
CA LEU A 195 7.53 3.64 -7.67
C LEU A 195 7.96 4.90 -6.91
N ALA A 196 8.72 5.79 -7.55
CA ALA A 196 9.06 7.11 -7.05
C ALA A 196 7.81 7.95 -6.70
N GLY A 197 7.93 8.75 -5.64
CA GLY A 197 6.88 9.62 -5.12
C GLY A 197 6.16 9.04 -3.91
N ILE A 198 5.57 9.95 -3.12
CA ILE A 198 4.51 9.65 -2.16
C ILE A 198 3.18 9.77 -2.89
N ARG A 199 2.42 8.68 -2.96
CA ARG A 199 1.18 8.55 -3.75
C ARG A 199 -0.07 8.74 -2.90
N LEU A 200 -1.09 9.40 -3.44
CA LEU A 200 -2.37 9.61 -2.74
C LEU A 200 -3.32 8.43 -2.97
N ARG A 201 -3.96 7.92 -1.91
CA ARG A 201 -4.91 6.79 -2.00
C ARG A 201 -6.19 7.02 -1.21
N ILE A 202 -7.31 6.56 -1.78
CA ILE A 202 -8.63 6.42 -1.12
C ILE A 202 -9.07 4.96 -1.28
N HIS A 203 -9.51 4.32 -0.19
CA HIS A 203 -9.81 2.88 -0.14
C HIS A 203 -8.68 2.00 -0.74
N ASN A 204 -7.41 2.39 -0.52
CA ASN A 204 -6.20 1.78 -1.09
C ASN A 204 -6.05 1.88 -2.64
N ILE A 205 -7.01 2.46 -3.35
CA ILE A 205 -6.90 2.81 -4.78
C ILE A 205 -6.15 4.14 -4.91
N GLU A 206 -5.23 4.26 -5.86
CA GLU A 206 -4.54 5.51 -6.15
C GLU A 206 -5.45 6.57 -6.79
N ILE A 207 -5.23 7.83 -6.42
CA ILE A 207 -5.93 9.02 -6.92
C ILE A 207 -4.90 9.90 -7.64
N GLY A 208 -5.22 10.33 -8.86
CA GLY A 208 -4.25 10.98 -9.74
C GLY A 208 -3.24 10.01 -10.35
N ASP A 209 -2.07 10.55 -10.67
CA ASP A 209 -0.88 9.79 -11.00
C ASP A 209 0.16 9.89 -9.87
N ALA A 210 1.31 9.22 -10.07
CA ALA A 210 2.45 9.24 -9.16
C ALA A 210 2.93 10.65 -8.76
N HIS A 211 2.63 11.65 -9.59
CA HIS A 211 3.07 13.02 -9.44
C HIS A 211 1.98 14.00 -8.98
N LEU A 212 0.75 13.55 -8.66
CA LEU A 212 -0.33 14.41 -8.14
C LEU A 212 0.10 15.27 -6.93
N LEU A 213 0.97 14.72 -6.09
CA LEU A 213 1.50 15.40 -4.89
C LEU A 213 2.90 16.03 -5.11
N SER A 214 3.40 16.12 -6.35
CA SER A 214 4.71 16.69 -6.68
C SER A 214 4.68 18.21 -6.84
N GLY A 215 5.83 18.87 -6.68
CA GLY A 215 5.96 20.32 -6.85
C GLY A 215 4.95 21.15 -6.05
N LYS A 216 4.61 22.33 -6.57
CA LYS A 216 3.70 23.27 -5.89
C LYS A 216 2.24 22.83 -6.03
N PRO A 217 1.40 22.95 -4.98
CA PRO A 217 1.65 23.69 -3.74
C PRO A 217 2.23 22.86 -2.58
N TYR A 218 2.59 21.59 -2.79
CA TYR A 218 2.95 20.64 -1.73
C TYR A 218 4.43 20.71 -1.30
N TRP A 219 5.33 20.84 -2.27
CA TRP A 219 6.78 20.91 -2.09
C TRP A 219 7.33 22.31 -2.43
N GLN A 220 8.50 22.62 -1.89
CA GLN A 220 9.26 23.83 -2.24
C GLN A 220 10.02 23.68 -3.58
N GLU A 221 10.39 22.45 -3.94
CA GLU A 221 11.08 22.07 -5.17
C GLU A 221 10.23 21.03 -5.92
N GLU A 222 10.19 21.11 -7.26
CA GLU A 222 9.41 20.21 -8.13
C GLU A 222 9.69 18.72 -7.84
N ARG A 223 10.97 18.37 -7.89
CA ARG A 223 11.57 17.06 -7.56
C ARG A 223 11.45 16.58 -6.11
N GLY A 224 10.72 17.31 -5.24
CA GLY A 224 10.68 16.99 -3.80
C GLY A 224 10.14 15.59 -3.51
N ASN A 225 9.13 15.17 -4.27
CA ASN A 225 8.49 13.86 -4.16
C ASN A 225 9.44 12.72 -4.59
N ASP A 226 10.27 12.96 -5.61
CA ASP A 226 11.18 12.01 -6.25
C ASP A 226 12.36 11.56 -5.36
N TYR A 227 12.39 11.91 -4.08
CA TYR A 227 13.34 11.35 -3.10
C TYR A 227 12.76 10.19 -2.29
N PHE A 228 11.47 9.87 -2.45
CA PHE A 228 10.74 8.96 -1.58
C PHE A 228 10.03 7.85 -2.36
N TYR A 229 9.87 6.70 -1.71
CA TYR A 229 8.69 5.86 -1.89
C TYR A 229 7.74 6.16 -0.72
N GLY A 230 6.44 6.23 -0.95
CA GLY A 230 5.46 6.28 0.13
C GLY A 230 4.02 6.32 -0.35
N GLU A 231 3.10 6.25 0.59
CA GLU A 231 1.66 6.36 0.32
C GLU A 231 0.97 7.19 1.42
N ILE A 232 -0.05 7.94 1.04
CA ILE A 232 -0.98 8.64 1.93
C ILE A 232 -2.36 8.03 1.72
N HIS A 233 -2.91 7.44 2.78
CA HIS A 233 -4.24 6.86 2.81
C HIS A 233 -5.20 7.85 3.47
N VAL A 234 -6.09 8.43 2.66
CA VAL A 234 -7.18 9.29 3.14
C VAL A 234 -8.27 8.41 3.76
N THR A 235 -8.68 8.75 4.98
CA THR A 235 -9.64 7.99 5.80
C THR A 235 -10.92 8.77 6.07
N ASN A 236 -10.90 10.10 5.94
CA ASN A 236 -12.03 10.95 6.26
C ASN A 236 -13.13 10.86 5.18
N PRO A 237 -14.38 10.52 5.53
CA PRO A 237 -15.46 10.26 4.57
C PRO A 237 -15.93 11.51 3.81
N SER A 238 -15.63 12.72 4.29
CA SER A 238 -15.91 13.98 3.59
C SER A 238 -14.89 14.30 2.48
N ILE A 239 -13.80 13.53 2.36
CA ILE A 239 -12.79 13.71 1.32
C ILE A 239 -13.01 12.68 0.21
N LEU A 240 -13.77 13.08 -0.81
CA LEU A 240 -14.10 12.24 -1.95
C LEU A 240 -13.16 12.52 -3.14
N PRO A 241 -12.87 11.51 -4.00
CA PRO A 241 -12.26 11.77 -5.29
C PRO A 241 -13.24 12.53 -6.20
N ASN A 242 -12.71 13.25 -7.19
CA ASN A 242 -13.53 13.86 -8.22
C ASN A 242 -14.04 12.80 -9.24
N SER A 243 -14.88 13.22 -10.19
CA SER A 243 -15.49 12.35 -11.20
C SER A 243 -14.48 11.58 -12.08
N ALA A 244 -13.31 12.16 -12.34
CA ALA A 244 -12.25 11.54 -13.15
C ALA A 244 -11.32 10.63 -12.31
N ARG A 245 -11.31 10.80 -10.98
CA ARG A 245 -10.36 10.24 -10.02
C ARG A 245 -8.91 10.69 -10.24
N ASP A 246 -8.70 11.73 -11.04
CA ASP A 246 -7.39 12.39 -11.22
C ASP A 246 -7.04 13.33 -10.04
N GLY A 247 -7.99 13.60 -9.15
CA GLY A 247 -7.81 14.40 -7.95
C GLY A 247 -8.98 14.32 -6.97
N LEU A 248 -8.97 15.22 -5.99
CA LEU A 248 -10.00 15.30 -4.93
C LEU A 248 -11.07 16.36 -5.23
N ALA A 249 -12.30 16.09 -4.80
CA ALA A 249 -13.39 17.05 -4.83
C ALA A 249 -13.12 18.27 -3.90
N PRO A 250 -13.62 19.48 -4.22
CA PRO A 250 -13.38 20.67 -3.40
C PRO A 250 -14.24 20.67 -2.12
N THR A 251 -13.65 20.32 -0.99
CA THR A 251 -14.26 20.38 0.35
C THR A 251 -13.37 21.12 1.36
N GLN A 252 -13.88 21.42 2.55
CA GLN A 252 -13.07 22.03 3.61
C GLN A 252 -11.98 21.06 4.09
N GLU A 253 -12.35 19.80 4.27
CA GLU A 253 -11.50 18.70 4.70
C GLU A 253 -10.37 18.45 3.70
N LYS A 254 -10.65 18.58 2.38
CA LYS A 254 -9.64 18.55 1.32
C LYS A 254 -8.61 19.66 1.46
N ASN A 255 -9.03 20.89 1.79
CA ASN A 255 -8.12 22.01 1.99
C ASN A 255 -7.26 21.84 3.26
N GLU A 256 -7.84 21.34 4.34
CA GLU A 256 -7.11 20.98 5.58
C GLU A 256 -6.13 19.83 5.34
N LEU A 257 -6.48 18.85 4.51
CA LEU A 257 -5.60 17.74 4.12
C LEU A 257 -4.39 18.26 3.36
N GLU A 258 -4.59 19.16 2.39
CA GLU A 258 -3.47 19.78 1.69
C GLU A 258 -2.52 20.53 2.64
N LEU A 259 -3.05 21.20 3.67
CA LEU A 259 -2.23 21.89 4.68
C LEU A 259 -1.42 20.91 5.55
N SER A 260 -2.05 19.81 5.97
CA SER A 260 -1.41 18.74 6.75
C SER A 260 -0.28 18.07 5.94
N ILE A 261 -0.52 17.79 4.65
CA ILE A 261 0.49 17.27 3.72
C ILE A 261 1.66 18.25 3.56
N LYS A 262 1.39 19.55 3.39
CA LYS A 262 2.43 20.60 3.25
C LYS A 262 3.35 20.70 4.47
N ASP A 263 2.82 20.54 5.69
CA ASP A 263 3.63 20.49 6.91
C ASP A 263 4.57 19.27 6.94
N ILE A 264 4.05 18.06 6.67
CA ILE A 264 4.87 16.84 6.58
C ILE A 264 5.92 16.98 5.48
N PHE A 265 5.56 17.44 4.28
CA PHE A 265 6.48 17.59 3.16
C PHE A 265 7.55 18.67 3.41
N SER A 266 7.29 19.66 4.27
CA SER A 266 8.34 20.59 4.74
C SER A 266 9.42 19.88 5.58
N LYS A 267 9.03 18.91 6.41
CA LYS A 267 9.93 18.08 7.23
C LYS A 267 10.71 17.10 6.35
N LEU A 268 10.06 16.51 5.35
CA LEU A 268 10.71 15.67 4.33
C LEU A 268 11.68 16.48 3.43
N THR A 269 11.33 17.72 3.09
CA THR A 269 12.23 18.65 2.38
C THR A 269 13.50 18.94 3.19
N ARG A 270 13.38 19.09 4.52
CA ARG A 270 14.55 19.19 5.41
C ARG A 270 15.36 17.89 5.47
N LEU A 271 14.71 16.73 5.44
CA LEU A 271 15.33 15.41 5.54
C LEU A 271 16.31 15.15 4.38
N TYR A 272 15.86 15.17 3.12
CA TYR A 272 16.76 14.90 1.99
C TYR A 272 17.83 15.99 1.83
N ASN A 273 17.50 17.26 2.16
CA ASN A 273 18.49 18.34 2.16
C ASN A 273 19.56 18.18 3.25
N LYS A 274 19.26 17.52 4.39
CA LYS A 274 20.29 17.13 5.37
C LYS A 274 21.16 15.98 4.86
N ALA A 275 20.60 14.99 4.17
CA ALA A 275 21.37 13.93 3.50
C ALA A 275 22.37 14.50 2.47
N SER A 276 21.90 15.45 1.64
CA SER A 276 22.73 16.18 0.68
C SER A 276 23.88 16.95 1.35
N LYS A 277 23.60 17.65 2.47
CA LYS A 277 24.62 18.35 3.26
C LYS A 277 25.61 17.40 3.93
N ALA A 278 25.17 16.22 4.38
CA ALA A 278 26.04 15.19 4.96
C ALA A 278 27.06 14.69 3.92
N ARG A 279 26.60 14.32 2.72
CA ARG A 279 27.49 13.99 1.57
C ARG A 279 28.43 15.14 1.22
N GLY A 280 27.92 16.37 1.22
CA GLY A 280 28.71 17.57 0.98
C GLY A 280 29.87 17.73 1.97
N ALA A 281 29.64 17.47 3.26
CA ALA A 281 30.66 17.54 4.30
C ALA A 281 31.68 16.40 4.19
N ILE A 282 31.26 15.16 3.97
CA ILE A 282 32.17 14.01 3.75
C ILE A 282 33.09 14.28 2.57
N LYS A 283 32.54 14.76 1.44
CA LYS A 283 33.34 15.16 0.27
C LYS A 283 34.39 16.23 0.58
N LYS A 284 34.21 17.09 1.60
CA LYS A 284 35.25 18.05 2.02
C LYS A 284 36.38 17.40 2.82
N ILE A 285 36.12 16.29 3.52
CA ILE A 285 37.17 15.44 4.10
C ILE A 285 37.99 14.82 2.96
N ASP A 286 37.34 14.24 1.94
CA ASP A 286 38.02 13.65 0.77
C ASP A 286 38.83 14.69 -0.04
N GLU A 287 38.27 15.88 -0.28
CA GLU A 287 38.99 16.99 -0.93
C GLU A 287 40.22 17.44 -0.13
N GLY A 288 40.14 17.48 1.20
CA GLY A 288 41.27 17.83 2.07
C GLY A 288 42.33 16.72 2.19
N PHE A 289 41.91 15.45 2.12
CA PHE A 289 42.79 14.29 2.03
C PHE A 289 43.61 14.30 0.73
N GLU A 290 42.95 14.59 -0.40
CA GLU A 290 43.62 14.76 -1.70
C GLU A 290 44.50 16.01 -1.76
N GLU A 291 44.20 17.06 -1.02
CA GLU A 291 45.10 18.21 -0.81
C GLU A 291 46.36 17.81 -0.03
N ILE A 292 46.24 16.98 1.01
CA ILE A 292 47.37 16.50 1.82
C ILE A 292 48.34 15.65 0.99
N LYS A 293 47.83 14.74 0.14
CA LYS A 293 48.67 13.93 -0.76
C LYS A 293 49.49 14.77 -1.74
N LYS A 294 48.99 15.94 -2.15
CA LYS A 294 49.60 16.78 -3.19
C LYS A 294 50.52 17.85 -2.62
N ASN A 295 50.08 18.51 -1.55
CA ASN A 295 50.69 19.73 -1.02
C ASN A 295 51.11 19.62 0.46
N GLY A 296 50.95 18.43 1.09
CA GLY A 296 51.16 18.24 2.51
C GLY A 296 50.08 18.91 3.39
N VAL A 297 50.33 18.99 4.69
CA VAL A 297 49.35 19.46 5.68
C VAL A 297 49.21 21.00 5.68
N THR A 298 48.57 21.53 4.64
CA THR A 298 48.32 22.97 4.46
C THR A 298 47.17 23.50 5.34
N PRO A 299 47.08 24.82 5.58
CA PRO A 299 45.90 25.42 6.23
C PRO A 299 44.60 25.16 5.46
N LYS A 300 44.66 25.11 4.12
CA LYS A 300 43.53 24.77 3.24
C LYS A 300 43.02 23.35 3.48
N ALA A 301 43.92 22.38 3.62
CA ALA A 301 43.54 21.00 3.94
C ALA A 301 42.83 20.88 5.29
N LYS A 302 43.36 21.55 6.33
CA LYS A 302 42.73 21.58 7.67
C LYS A 302 41.33 22.20 7.64
N ASP A 303 41.17 23.33 6.94
CA ASP A 303 39.87 23.98 6.80
C ASP A 303 38.84 23.12 6.03
N LEU A 304 39.29 22.36 5.03
CA LEU A 304 38.47 21.38 4.32
C LEU A 304 38.02 20.22 5.22
N ILE A 305 38.94 19.62 5.99
CA ILE A 305 38.67 18.45 6.84
C ILE A 305 37.89 18.84 8.10
N ASP A 306 38.39 19.80 8.87
CA ASP A 306 37.88 20.11 10.21
C ASP A 306 36.65 21.01 10.11
N ASN A 307 36.77 22.23 9.57
CA ASN A 307 35.69 23.21 9.55
C ASN A 307 34.55 22.83 8.59
N LYS A 308 34.90 22.42 7.36
CA LYS A 308 33.96 22.15 6.26
C LYS A 308 33.52 20.68 6.17
N GLY A 309 34.28 19.78 6.80
CA GLY A 309 33.95 18.36 6.95
C GLY A 309 33.33 18.08 8.32
N LYS A 310 34.15 17.67 9.28
CA LYS A 310 33.75 17.21 10.63
C LYS A 310 32.76 18.17 11.30
N ASP A 311 33.11 19.44 11.37
CA ASP A 311 32.34 20.43 12.14
C ASP A 311 31.04 20.83 11.41
N ALA A 312 31.04 20.83 10.07
CA ALA A 312 29.83 21.00 9.26
C ALA A 312 28.86 19.82 9.40
N PHE A 313 29.38 18.59 9.42
CA PHE A 313 28.60 17.37 9.64
C PHE A 313 28.01 17.31 11.04
N ASN A 314 28.83 17.55 12.07
CA ASN A 314 28.41 17.54 13.48
C ASN A 314 27.35 18.63 13.78
N LYS A 315 27.32 19.73 13.02
CA LYS A 315 26.25 20.73 13.08
C LYS A 315 24.90 20.22 12.56
N LEU A 316 24.85 19.15 11.75
CA LEU A 316 23.59 18.56 11.25
C LEU A 316 22.78 17.84 12.34
N PHE A 317 23.43 17.34 13.39
CA PHE A 317 22.79 16.69 14.55
C PHE A 317 22.25 17.68 15.58
N ARG A 318 22.80 18.91 15.63
CA ARG A 318 22.43 19.90 16.66
C ARG A 318 20.97 20.29 16.50
N ASN A 319 20.19 20.13 17.57
CA ASN A 319 18.79 20.52 17.69
C ASN A 319 17.89 19.99 16.56
N GLU A 320 18.08 18.73 16.12
CA GLU A 320 17.16 18.07 15.19
C GLU A 320 16.13 17.22 15.94
N PRO A 321 14.87 17.67 16.08
CA PRO A 321 13.82 16.87 16.70
C PRO A 321 13.27 15.75 15.80
N PHE A 322 13.51 15.78 14.49
CA PHE A 322 12.92 14.81 13.57
C PHE A 322 13.72 13.50 13.53
N THR A 323 13.27 12.49 14.28
CA THR A 323 13.93 11.17 14.42
C THR A 323 14.39 10.53 13.10
N PRO A 324 13.61 10.53 11.99
CA PRO A 324 14.07 10.00 10.71
C PRO A 324 15.35 10.68 10.19
N ALA A 325 15.55 11.97 10.46
CA ALA A 325 16.77 12.68 10.09
C ALA A 325 17.98 12.28 10.94
N ILE A 326 17.78 11.93 12.22
CA ILE A 326 18.84 11.40 13.08
C ILE A 326 19.28 10.01 12.58
N VAL A 327 18.31 9.13 12.29
CA VAL A 327 18.57 7.79 11.76
C VAL A 327 19.30 7.85 10.42
N MET A 328 18.83 8.68 9.48
CA MET A 328 19.49 8.91 8.19
C MET A 328 20.93 9.46 8.35
N LEU A 329 21.15 10.43 9.24
CA LEU A 329 22.50 11.00 9.45
C LEU A 329 23.47 9.97 10.05
N ASN A 330 23.00 8.99 10.82
CA ASN A 330 23.84 7.89 11.31
C ASN A 330 24.34 6.98 10.18
N LEU A 331 23.60 6.82 9.07
CA LEU A 331 24.05 6.09 7.88
C LEU A 331 25.26 6.76 7.22
N PHE A 332 25.30 8.10 7.24
CA PHE A 332 26.43 8.89 6.75
C PHE A 332 27.57 8.99 7.76
N LYS A 333 27.33 8.68 9.04
CA LYS A 333 28.41 8.68 10.03
C LYS A 333 29.43 7.57 9.72
N GLN A 334 28.96 6.40 9.28
CA GLN A 334 29.81 5.30 8.84
C GLN A 334 30.74 5.73 7.68
N ASP A 335 30.20 6.41 6.65
CA ASP A 335 30.99 6.98 5.56
C ASP A 335 32.06 7.97 6.04
N MET A 336 31.73 8.80 7.04
CA MET A 336 32.65 9.78 7.61
C MET A 336 33.76 9.12 8.44
N ASP A 337 33.40 8.14 9.28
CA ASP A 337 34.35 7.39 10.10
C ASP A 337 35.35 6.62 9.19
N GLU A 338 34.90 6.09 8.04
CA GLU A 338 35.80 5.55 7.00
C GLU A 338 36.69 6.61 6.35
N ALA A 339 36.14 7.78 5.97
CA ALA A 339 36.92 8.86 5.35
C ALA A 339 38.00 9.41 6.29
N LEU A 340 37.71 9.48 7.59
CA LEU A 340 38.68 9.85 8.62
C LEU A 340 39.75 8.76 8.82
N LYS A 341 39.39 7.47 8.79
CA LYS A 341 40.39 6.38 8.87
C LYS A 341 41.42 6.47 7.73
N ARG A 342 40.97 6.74 6.50
CA ARG A 342 41.86 6.93 5.33
C ARG A 342 42.84 8.09 5.52
N LEU A 343 42.39 9.17 6.18
CA LEU A 343 43.22 10.33 6.50
C LEU A 343 44.33 9.98 7.50
N ASP A 344 44.01 9.25 8.57
CA ASP A 344 44.99 8.83 9.59
C ASP A 344 46.06 7.88 9.02
N GLU A 345 45.68 7.00 8.07
CA GLU A 345 46.59 6.10 7.35
C GLU A 345 47.65 6.83 6.50
N VAL A 346 47.35 8.05 6.01
CA VAL A 346 48.28 8.86 5.17
C VAL A 346 49.04 9.91 5.99
N ASN A 347 48.56 10.28 7.17
CA ASN A 347 49.22 11.22 8.07
C ASN A 347 49.34 10.64 9.50
N PRO A 348 50.23 9.65 9.74
CA PRO A 348 50.45 9.00 11.04
C PRO A 348 51.23 9.90 12.04
N GLY A 349 50.84 11.18 12.12
CA GLY A 349 51.69 12.29 12.55
C GLY A 349 51.13 13.18 13.67
N LYS A 350 50.44 12.60 14.68
CA LYS A 350 50.34 13.18 16.04
C LYS A 350 49.98 12.11 17.08
N ASN A 351 50.52 12.26 18.29
CA ASN A 351 50.64 11.18 19.27
C ASN A 351 49.29 10.65 19.83
N PRO A 352 49.22 9.35 20.19
CA PRO A 352 48.17 8.79 21.04
C PRO A 352 48.40 9.17 22.51
N SER A 353 48.29 10.46 22.83
CA SER A 353 48.53 11.00 24.18
C SER A 353 47.30 11.66 24.81
N GLU A 354 46.11 11.09 24.58
CA GLU A 354 44.89 11.45 25.32
C GLU A 354 43.94 10.23 25.52
N ARG A 355 44.51 9.05 25.78
CA ARG A 355 43.77 7.95 26.42
C ARG A 355 43.78 8.16 27.93
N VAL A 356 42.65 8.58 28.49
CA VAL A 356 42.45 8.66 29.94
C VAL A 356 42.55 7.26 30.54
N VAL A 357 43.58 7.03 31.36
CA VAL A 357 43.75 5.80 32.16
C VAL A 357 43.14 6.05 33.54
N ASN A 358 41.95 5.50 33.78
CA ASN A 358 41.41 5.38 35.14
C ASN A 358 42.01 4.12 35.80
N PRO A 359 42.53 4.20 37.04
CA PRO A 359 43.22 3.07 37.67
C PRO A 359 42.26 2.02 38.24
N THR A 360 42.62 0.77 37.95
CA THR A 360 42.44 -0.47 38.75
C THR A 360 41.40 -0.48 39.89
N THR A 361 40.41 -1.36 39.76
CA THR A 361 40.08 -2.29 40.87
C THR A 361 39.44 -3.58 40.37
N SER A 362 39.91 -4.70 40.91
CA SER A 362 39.23 -5.99 40.96
C SER A 362 39.44 -6.52 42.38
N PRO A 363 38.55 -7.37 42.90
CA PRO A 363 38.94 -8.80 42.88
C PRO A 363 37.77 -9.80 42.75
N THR A 364 38.16 -11.08 42.65
CA THR A 364 37.38 -12.29 43.01
C THR A 364 36.38 -12.85 41.99
N GLN A 365 36.83 -13.85 41.23
CA GLN A 365 36.00 -15.00 40.81
C GLN A 365 36.05 -16.11 41.88
N PRO A 366 35.13 -17.09 41.78
CA PRO A 366 35.55 -18.49 41.95
C PRO A 366 35.20 -19.40 40.76
N ALA A 367 36.25 -19.92 40.12
CA ALA A 367 36.51 -21.35 39.87
C ALA A 367 35.51 -22.27 39.11
N PHE A 368 36.02 -22.87 38.00
CA PHE A 368 35.73 -24.22 37.46
C PHE A 368 34.31 -24.47 36.86
N ILE A 369 34.07 -25.44 35.96
CA ILE A 369 34.84 -26.63 35.48
C ILE A 369 35.02 -26.60 33.94
N GLN A 370 36.05 -27.28 33.41
CA GLN A 370 36.29 -27.48 31.97
C GLN A 370 35.54 -28.71 31.39
N THR A 371 35.28 -28.71 30.08
CA THR A 371 35.53 -29.92 29.28
C THR A 371 35.84 -29.55 27.82
N THR A 372 36.79 -30.25 27.22
CA THR A 372 37.28 -30.06 25.84
C THR A 372 37.03 -31.29 25.01
N GLU A 373 36.72 -31.12 23.73
CA GLU A 373 37.20 -32.06 22.71
C GLU A 373 37.53 -31.30 21.41
N THR A 374 38.38 -31.87 20.57
CA THR A 374 39.02 -31.15 19.45
C THR A 374 39.20 -32.03 18.22
N ARG A 375 39.02 -31.46 17.02
CA ARG A 375 39.68 -32.00 15.81
C ARG A 375 39.83 -31.00 14.65
N VAL A 376 40.90 -31.21 13.89
CA VAL A 376 41.27 -30.64 12.57
C VAL A 376 41.67 -31.85 11.69
N VAL A 377 41.80 -31.81 10.35
CA VAL A 377 41.99 -30.75 9.34
C VAL A 377 41.17 -31.16 8.06
N ASP A 378 41.16 -30.55 6.87
CA ASP A 378 42.00 -29.52 6.22
C ASP A 378 41.25 -28.76 5.09
N LYS A 379 41.93 -27.86 4.38
CA LYS A 379 41.60 -27.37 3.02
C LYS A 379 42.16 -28.32 1.92
N PRO A 380 41.66 -28.19 0.68
CA PRO A 380 42.51 -27.58 -0.36
C PRO A 380 41.77 -26.50 -1.18
N GLN A 381 42.44 -25.93 -2.20
CA GLN A 381 41.98 -24.78 -2.97
C GLN A 381 42.28 -24.96 -4.48
N GLU A 382 41.52 -24.23 -5.33
CA GLU A 382 41.79 -23.91 -6.75
C GLU A 382 41.79 -25.00 -7.84
N THR A 383 41.08 -24.73 -8.95
CA THR A 383 41.72 -24.35 -10.24
C THR A 383 40.72 -23.76 -11.25
N SER A 384 41.24 -23.10 -12.29
CA SER A 384 40.53 -22.33 -13.33
C SER A 384 40.28 -23.12 -14.62
N SER A 385 39.26 -22.78 -15.45
CA SER A 385 39.42 -22.42 -16.89
C SER A 385 38.16 -22.52 -17.81
N TRP A 386 37.70 -21.37 -18.31
CA TRP A 386 37.19 -21.01 -19.66
C TRP A 386 36.36 -21.95 -20.62
N MET A 387 35.10 -21.54 -20.86
CA MET A 387 34.40 -21.37 -22.17
C MET A 387 34.05 -22.63 -23.07
N PRO A 388 33.50 -22.53 -24.31
CA PRO A 388 32.02 -22.56 -24.52
C PRO A 388 31.48 -23.42 -25.71
N ARG A 389 30.14 -23.60 -25.80
CA ARG A 389 29.31 -23.98 -26.99
C ARG A 389 27.82 -23.71 -26.68
N THR A 390 27.03 -22.89 -27.40
CA THR A 390 26.38 -23.01 -28.74
C THR A 390 25.42 -24.20 -28.97
N GLU A 391 24.16 -23.85 -29.29
CA GLU A 391 23.20 -24.45 -30.26
C GLU A 391 22.99 -25.99 -30.28
N GLN A 392 21.77 -26.54 -30.23
CA GLN A 392 20.57 -26.24 -31.04
C GLN A 392 19.30 -26.92 -30.46
N ALA A 393 18.11 -26.65 -31.01
CA ALA A 393 16.83 -27.29 -30.63
C ALA A 393 16.43 -28.43 -31.60
N PRO A 394 15.45 -29.28 -31.21
CA PRO A 394 14.33 -29.52 -32.13
C PRO A 394 12.94 -29.61 -31.46
N ASP A 395 11.96 -28.97 -32.11
CA ASP A 395 10.52 -29.21 -31.97
C ASP A 395 10.06 -30.34 -32.94
N PRO A 396 8.78 -30.78 -32.94
CA PRO A 396 7.91 -31.10 -31.80
C PRO A 396 7.30 -32.53 -31.94
N VAL A 397 6.56 -33.00 -30.93
CA VAL A 397 5.67 -34.18 -31.04
C VAL A 397 4.27 -33.82 -30.54
N VAL A 398 3.24 -34.32 -31.25
CA VAL A 398 1.82 -34.03 -31.01
C VAL A 398 1.09 -35.33 -30.65
N SER A 399 0.02 -35.23 -29.84
CA SER A 399 -0.86 -36.31 -29.36
C SER A 399 -0.22 -37.28 -28.35
N ASP A 400 -0.97 -37.96 -27.48
CA ASP A 400 -2.43 -38.07 -27.39
C ASP A 400 -2.94 -37.98 -25.93
N SER A 401 -4.26 -37.79 -25.80
CA SER A 401 -5.01 -37.69 -24.55
C SER A 401 -5.37 -39.06 -23.95
N SER A 402 -5.15 -39.24 -22.64
CA SER A 402 -6.12 -39.90 -21.73
C SER A 402 -5.63 -40.05 -20.27
N LYS A 403 -6.57 -39.81 -19.33
CA LYS A 403 -6.72 -40.42 -18.00
C LYS A 403 -5.46 -40.67 -17.13
N ILE A 404 -5.24 -39.81 -16.14
CA ILE A 404 -4.59 -40.17 -14.86
C ILE A 404 -5.52 -39.72 -13.70
N ASN A 405 -5.50 -40.46 -12.58
CA ASN A 405 -6.43 -40.31 -11.46
C ASN A 405 -6.20 -39.05 -10.60
N MET A 406 -7.26 -38.65 -9.87
CA MET A 406 -7.15 -37.83 -8.68
C MET A 406 -6.60 -38.64 -7.50
N SER A 407 -5.49 -38.22 -6.90
CA SER A 407 -5.10 -38.56 -5.53
C SER A 407 -3.99 -37.64 -5.02
N GLU A 408 -3.98 -37.40 -3.70
CA GLU A 408 -2.96 -36.68 -2.90
C GLU A 408 -3.02 -35.13 -2.88
N GLN A 409 -3.62 -34.61 -1.81
CA GLN A 409 -3.26 -33.31 -1.22
C GLN A 409 -2.44 -33.56 0.08
N PRO A 410 -1.54 -32.64 0.49
CA PRO A 410 -0.81 -32.78 1.75
C PRO A 410 -1.72 -32.71 2.98
N LEU A 411 -1.48 -33.57 3.98
CA LEU A 411 -2.25 -33.56 5.23
C LEU A 411 -1.85 -32.37 6.12
N PHE A 412 -2.88 -31.74 6.72
CA PHE A 412 -2.72 -30.94 7.94
C PHE A 412 -3.03 -31.81 9.17
N PRO A 413 -2.40 -31.56 10.34
CA PRO A 413 -2.67 -32.33 11.56
C PRO A 413 -4.06 -32.02 12.14
N PRO A 414 -4.72 -33.00 12.80
CA PRO A 414 -6.07 -32.83 13.33
C PRO A 414 -6.09 -31.89 14.55
N GLN A 415 -7.08 -30.99 14.59
CA GLN A 415 -7.38 -30.20 15.79
C GLN A 415 -8.07 -31.08 16.84
N GLN A 416 -7.63 -30.98 18.09
CA GLN A 416 -8.26 -31.67 19.21
C GLN A 416 -9.57 -30.97 19.60
N GLN A 417 -10.67 -31.71 19.71
CA GLN A 417 -11.87 -31.22 20.39
C GLN A 417 -11.60 -31.18 21.90
N VAL A 418 -11.74 -30.00 22.50
CA VAL A 418 -11.78 -29.82 23.96
C VAL A 418 -13.21 -29.44 24.33
N ASN A 419 -13.95 -30.38 24.92
CA ASN A 419 -15.23 -30.08 25.55
C ASN A 419 -14.95 -29.43 26.91
N THR A 420 -15.42 -28.19 27.09
CA THR A 420 -15.51 -27.54 28.39
C THR A 420 -16.90 -26.96 28.54
N GLU A 421 -17.70 -27.52 29.45
CA GLU A 421 -18.96 -26.88 29.86
C GLU A 421 -18.65 -25.57 30.60
N ILE A 422 -19.46 -24.54 30.35
CA ILE A 422 -19.35 -23.25 31.05
C ILE A 422 -20.66 -23.04 31.80
N GLU A 423 -20.59 -23.03 33.13
CA GLU A 423 -21.75 -22.76 33.99
C GLU A 423 -22.27 -21.33 33.80
N LEU A 424 -23.59 -21.18 33.83
CA LEU A 424 -24.25 -19.87 33.77
C LEU A 424 -24.25 -19.22 35.17
N PRO A 425 -23.72 -18.00 35.35
CA PRO A 425 -23.73 -17.32 36.64
C PRO A 425 -25.14 -16.84 37.02
N GLU A 426 -25.49 -16.99 38.30
CA GLU A 426 -26.81 -16.63 38.82
C GLU A 426 -27.13 -15.12 38.76
N SER A 427 -28.43 -14.81 38.65
CA SER A 427 -28.94 -13.45 38.47
C SER A 427 -28.89 -12.59 39.74
N ARG A 428 -28.60 -11.29 39.59
CA ARG A 428 -29.08 -10.24 40.51
C ARG A 428 -30.09 -9.33 39.80
N PRO A 429 -31.16 -8.88 40.48
CA PRO A 429 -32.25 -8.17 39.83
C PRO A 429 -31.94 -6.68 39.63
N LEU A 430 -32.23 -6.18 38.43
CA LEU A 430 -32.41 -4.76 38.16
C LEU A 430 -33.77 -4.57 37.47
N THR A 431 -34.67 -3.85 38.13
CA THR A 431 -35.98 -3.51 37.62
C THR A 431 -35.90 -2.43 36.53
N ALA A 432 -35.65 -2.88 35.31
CA ALA A 432 -36.06 -2.20 34.09
C ALA A 432 -36.92 -3.17 33.28
N SER A 433 -38.02 -2.69 32.70
CA SER A 433 -38.88 -3.53 31.85
C SER A 433 -38.11 -3.98 30.62
N GLN A 434 -37.87 -5.30 30.50
CA GLN A 434 -37.37 -5.91 29.28
C GLN A 434 -38.24 -5.46 28.10
N PRO A 435 -37.67 -4.90 27.01
CA PRO A 435 -38.47 -4.52 25.85
C PRO A 435 -39.08 -5.78 25.25
N VAL A 436 -40.42 -5.84 25.22
CA VAL A 436 -41.15 -6.98 24.66
C VAL A 436 -40.76 -7.13 23.19
N ASP A 437 -40.24 -8.30 22.80
CA ASP A 437 -39.88 -8.56 21.41
C ASP A 437 -41.14 -8.70 20.56
N VAL A 438 -41.49 -7.57 19.92
CA VAL A 438 -42.64 -7.40 19.03
C VAL A 438 -42.65 -8.43 17.88
N LEU A 439 -41.49 -8.98 17.50
CA LEU A 439 -41.36 -9.95 16.41
C LEU A 439 -41.66 -11.39 16.84
N THR A 440 -41.85 -11.66 18.14
CA THR A 440 -42.10 -13.02 18.68
C THR A 440 -43.28 -13.74 17.99
N PRO A 441 -44.44 -13.11 17.71
CA PRO A 441 -45.58 -13.78 17.08
C PRO A 441 -45.33 -14.31 15.65
N LEU A 442 -44.23 -13.91 14.99
CA LEU A 442 -43.87 -14.46 13.68
C LEU A 442 -43.38 -15.91 13.77
N LEU A 443 -42.96 -16.38 14.95
CA LEU A 443 -42.51 -17.77 15.17
C LEU A 443 -43.64 -18.81 15.03
N ASP A 444 -44.91 -18.37 15.00
CA ASP A 444 -46.07 -19.23 14.76
C ASP A 444 -46.40 -19.37 13.24
N LYS A 445 -45.69 -18.64 12.37
CA LYS A 445 -45.91 -18.54 10.91
C LYS A 445 -44.67 -18.80 10.05
N LEU A 446 -43.49 -18.42 10.51
CA LEU A 446 -42.21 -18.46 9.80
C LEU A 446 -41.17 -19.32 10.54
N ASP A 447 -40.15 -19.82 9.84
CA ASP A 447 -39.08 -20.56 10.50
C ASP A 447 -38.21 -19.66 11.40
N LYS A 448 -37.59 -20.28 12.41
CA LYS A 448 -36.65 -19.64 13.34
C LYS A 448 -35.50 -18.94 12.64
N SER A 449 -35.02 -19.44 11.49
CA SER A 449 -33.97 -18.80 10.69
C SER A 449 -34.46 -17.51 10.01
N GLU A 450 -35.69 -17.49 9.50
CA GLU A 450 -36.32 -16.33 8.86
C GLU A 450 -36.61 -15.24 9.90
N VAL A 451 -37.21 -15.59 11.04
CA VAL A 451 -37.47 -14.64 12.13
C VAL A 451 -36.14 -14.13 12.74
N TRP A 452 -35.08 -14.94 12.76
CA TRP A 452 -33.73 -14.47 13.14
C TRP A 452 -33.16 -13.48 12.14
N LEU A 453 -33.35 -13.68 10.83
CA LEU A 453 -32.94 -12.74 9.79
C LEU A 453 -33.69 -11.40 9.92
N ILE A 454 -35.01 -11.42 10.13
CA ILE A 454 -35.84 -10.22 10.37
C ILE A 454 -35.37 -9.48 11.62
N ARG A 455 -35.12 -10.20 12.74
CA ARG A 455 -34.52 -9.62 13.96
C ARG A 455 -33.17 -8.97 13.67
N ARG A 456 -32.30 -9.61 12.88
CA ARG A 456 -30.96 -9.09 12.54
C ARG A 456 -31.01 -7.86 11.62
N ILE A 457 -31.94 -7.81 10.67
CA ILE A 457 -32.20 -6.60 9.85
C ILE A 457 -32.59 -5.43 10.77
N PHE A 458 -33.56 -5.63 11.66
CA PHE A 458 -34.00 -4.56 12.57
C PHE A 458 -32.95 -4.15 13.61
N HIS A 459 -32.10 -5.07 14.06
CA HIS A 459 -30.94 -4.77 14.90
C HIS A 459 -29.94 -3.87 14.15
N THR A 460 -29.60 -4.24 12.91
CA THR A 460 -28.70 -3.46 12.03
C THR A 460 -29.26 -2.06 11.74
N LEU A 461 -30.56 -1.96 11.43
CA LEU A 461 -31.25 -0.68 11.26
C LEU A 461 -31.28 0.16 12.55
N THR A 462 -31.17 -0.46 13.73
CA THR A 462 -31.11 0.28 15.00
C THR A 462 -29.68 0.77 15.27
N GLU A 463 -28.65 -0.05 15.02
CA GLU A 463 -27.26 0.31 15.33
C GLU A 463 -26.62 1.28 14.33
N TYR A 464 -26.97 1.19 13.04
CA TYR A 464 -26.23 1.86 11.96
C TYR A 464 -27.02 2.98 11.23
N CYS A 465 -28.23 3.31 11.69
CA CYS A 465 -29.01 4.47 11.22
C CYS A 465 -28.97 5.62 12.24
N PRO A 466 -29.19 6.89 11.82
CA PRO A 466 -29.10 8.04 12.73
C PRO A 466 -30.10 7.97 13.89
N GLN A 467 -29.56 7.90 15.11
CA GLN A 467 -30.27 7.77 16.38
C GLN A 467 -30.97 9.08 16.81
N ASN A 468 -32.00 9.50 16.07
CA ASN A 468 -32.92 10.56 16.48
C ASN A 468 -34.32 10.00 16.81
N GLU A 469 -35.11 10.75 17.56
CA GLU A 469 -36.39 10.31 18.11
C GLU A 469 -37.45 9.98 17.03
N ARG A 470 -37.34 10.60 15.84
CA ARG A 470 -38.24 10.34 14.70
C ARG A 470 -37.93 8.98 14.06
N ASP A 471 -36.65 8.69 13.85
CA ASP A 471 -36.24 7.50 13.13
C ASP A 471 -36.36 6.23 14.00
N LEU A 472 -36.15 6.36 15.31
CA LEU A 472 -36.50 5.29 16.28
C LEU A 472 -38.00 4.96 16.27
N LYS A 473 -38.88 5.98 16.19
CA LYS A 473 -40.33 5.78 16.07
C LYS A 473 -40.71 5.17 14.71
N LEU A 474 -40.00 5.49 13.64
CA LEU A 474 -40.19 4.87 12.33
C LEU A 474 -39.82 3.37 12.36
N ILE A 475 -38.69 3.00 12.96
CA ILE A 475 -38.24 1.61 13.09
C ILE A 475 -39.23 0.78 13.93
N ASP A 476 -39.76 1.31 15.03
CA ASP A 476 -40.77 0.62 15.84
C ASP A 476 -42.11 0.44 15.11
N ASN A 477 -42.54 1.43 14.32
CA ASN A 477 -43.71 1.29 13.45
C ASN A 477 -43.49 0.24 12.34
N LEU A 478 -42.30 0.17 11.74
CA LEU A 478 -41.97 -0.83 10.72
C LEU A 478 -41.97 -2.26 11.28
N LYS A 479 -41.48 -2.48 12.51
CA LYS A 479 -41.59 -3.77 13.22
C LYS A 479 -43.05 -4.22 13.35
N LYS A 480 -43.93 -3.31 13.77
CA LYS A 480 -45.37 -3.57 13.94
C LYS A 480 -46.10 -3.80 12.62
N LEU A 481 -45.67 -3.13 11.54
CA LEU A 481 -46.22 -3.32 10.21
C LEU A 481 -45.89 -4.73 9.67
N ILE A 482 -44.61 -5.11 9.68
CA ILE A 482 -44.15 -6.45 9.24
C ILE A 482 -44.82 -7.58 10.02
N VAL A 483 -45.01 -7.43 11.34
CA VAL A 483 -45.73 -8.42 12.16
C VAL A 483 -47.22 -8.48 11.82
N LYS A 484 -47.84 -7.36 11.46
CA LYS A 484 -49.23 -7.35 11.02
C LYS A 484 -49.37 -8.03 9.66
N ASP A 485 -48.55 -7.67 8.69
CA ASP A 485 -48.76 -8.08 7.31
C ASP A 485 -48.48 -9.59 7.14
N LEU A 486 -47.34 -10.10 7.65
CA LEU A 486 -46.95 -11.52 7.57
C LEU A 486 -47.75 -12.47 8.49
N ILE A 487 -48.73 -11.97 9.25
CA ILE A 487 -49.68 -12.79 10.03
C ILE A 487 -51.07 -12.81 9.37
N ASN A 488 -51.42 -11.77 8.60
CA ASN A 488 -52.70 -11.67 7.89
C ASN A 488 -52.66 -12.23 6.45
N GLU A 489 -51.48 -12.47 5.89
CA GLU A 489 -51.23 -13.48 4.84
C GLU A 489 -51.11 -14.87 5.49
#